data_AF-A0AAD9ZQL9-F1
#
_entry.id   AF-A0AAD9ZQL9-F1
#
_cell.length_a   1.000
_cell.length_b   1.000
_cell.length_c   1.000
_cell.angle_alpha   90.00
_cell.angle_beta   90.00
_cell.angle_gamma   90.00
#
_symmetry.space_group_name_H-M   'P 1'
#
loop_
_entity.id
_entity.type
_entity.pdbx_description
1 polymer ?
#
loop_
_entity_poly.entity_id
_entity_poly.type
_entity_poly.pdbx_seq_one_letter_code
_entity_poly.pdbx_strand_id
1 'polypeptide(L)'
;MGFQRAADPHPTILKPLIDSVLVEQDTNSQIGGALCLSAAIEAAPDPEAEQLKKLLPCLRKIVTSEGFKVKAAVVGVIGRVGGVGGAKNKGVMDWVVPCVLDFLSSDDLATRKAAAEVLAKVPPAFVFEQLFGLGGALCC
;
A
#
# COMPACT_ATOMS: atom_id res chain seq x y z
N MET A 1 3.42 13.40 -29.17
CA MET A 1 4.39 13.35 -28.05
C MET A 1 4.02 12.16 -27.17
N GLY A 2 4.52 10.98 -27.51
CA GLY A 2 4.33 9.78 -26.69
C GLY A 2 5.36 9.79 -25.57
N PHE A 3 4.91 9.89 -24.32
CA PHE A 3 5.76 9.55 -23.18
C PHE A 3 6.02 8.05 -23.26
N GLN A 4 7.14 7.67 -23.87
CA GLN A 4 7.68 6.33 -23.78
C GLN A 4 7.94 6.07 -22.29
N ARG A 5 7.06 5.30 -21.64
CA ARG A 5 7.30 4.78 -20.27
C ARG A 5 8.66 4.13 -20.30
N ALA A 6 9.62 4.67 -19.56
CA ALA A 6 10.91 4.05 -19.34
C ALA A 6 10.64 2.63 -18.84
N ALA A 7 10.97 1.67 -19.70
CA ALA A 7 10.95 0.26 -19.38
C ALA A 7 11.98 0.02 -18.29
N ASP A 8 11.59 -0.82 -17.33
CA ASP A 8 12.38 -1.37 -16.24
C ASP A 8 12.65 -0.40 -15.08
N PRO A 9 11.77 -0.36 -14.05
CA PRO A 9 12.22 0.03 -12.72
C PRO A 9 13.26 -1.01 -12.29
N HIS A 10 14.54 -0.71 -12.53
CA HIS A 10 15.63 -1.56 -12.08
C HIS A 10 15.44 -1.81 -10.56
N PRO A 11 15.45 -3.07 -10.08
CA PRO A 11 15.20 -3.42 -8.68
C PRO A 11 16.16 -2.72 -7.70
N THR A 12 17.26 -2.17 -8.21
CA THR A 12 18.21 -1.30 -7.53
C THR A 12 17.62 0.02 -7.01
N ILE A 13 16.59 0.59 -7.66
CA ILE A 13 16.00 1.88 -7.26
C ILE A 13 14.99 1.74 -6.11
N LEU A 14 14.39 0.57 -5.94
CA LEU A 14 13.37 0.35 -4.91
C LEU A 14 13.99 0.50 -3.51
N LYS A 15 15.16 -0.11 -3.28
CA LYS A 15 15.85 -0.05 -1.99
C LYS A 15 16.13 1.38 -1.48
N PRO A 16 16.74 2.30 -2.25
CA PRO A 16 16.93 3.68 -1.80
C PRO A 16 15.61 4.46 -1.63
N LEU A 17 14.55 4.14 -2.40
CA LEU A 17 13.23 4.75 -2.19
C LEU A 17 12.60 4.29 -0.87
N ILE A 18 12.77 3.01 -0.52
CA ILE A 18 12.33 2.44 0.75
C ILE A 18 13.09 3.10 1.90
N ASP A 19 14.42 3.20 1.79
CA ASP A 19 15.24 3.84 2.80
C ASP A 19 14.89 5.34 2.94
N SER A 20 14.58 6.03 1.83
CA SER A 20 14.09 7.42 1.87
C SER A 20 12.76 7.57 2.60
N VAL A 21 11.84 6.61 2.48
CA VAL A 21 10.57 6.64 3.24
C VAL A 21 10.79 6.36 4.73
N LEU A 22 11.83 5.60 5.10
CA LEU A 22 12.06 5.11 6.46
C LEU A 22 13.04 5.95 7.29
N VAL A 23 14.08 6.50 6.66
CA VAL A 23 15.25 7.10 7.33
C VAL A 23 15.17 8.63 7.33
N GLU A 24 14.57 9.22 6.29
CA GLU A 24 14.46 10.67 6.18
C GLU A 24 13.59 11.24 7.31
N GLN A 25 14.00 12.36 7.91
CA GLN A 25 13.21 13.04 8.95
C GLN A 25 12.26 14.10 8.38
N ASP A 26 12.49 14.55 7.15
CA ASP A 26 11.63 15.52 6.49
C ASP A 26 10.38 14.83 5.91
N THR A 27 9.21 15.33 6.30
CA THR A 27 7.92 14.75 5.89
C THR A 27 7.70 14.87 4.38
N ASN A 28 8.21 15.92 3.72
CA ASN A 28 8.04 16.07 2.26
C ASN A 28 8.93 15.09 1.50
N SER A 29 10.17 14.86 1.99
CA SER A 29 11.09 13.84 1.47
C SER A 29 10.47 12.44 1.58
N GLN A 30 9.90 12.11 2.74
CA GLN A 30 9.19 10.84 2.96
C GLN A 30 7.97 10.68 2.03
N ILE A 31 7.15 11.72 1.83
CA ILE A 31 6.00 11.69 0.91
C ILE A 31 6.47 11.51 -0.54
N GLY A 32 7.50 12.26 -0.96
CA GLY A 32 8.09 12.14 -2.29
C GLY A 32 8.64 10.74 -2.56
N GLY A 33 9.37 10.17 -1.60
CA GLY A 33 9.87 8.81 -1.65
C GLY A 33 8.74 7.77 -1.78
N ALA A 34 7.66 7.93 -1.01
CA ALA A 34 6.51 7.04 -1.06
C ALA A 34 5.75 7.11 -2.40
N LEU A 35 5.61 8.30 -2.98
CA LEU A 35 5.00 8.47 -4.30
C LEU A 35 5.86 7.85 -5.40
N CYS A 36 7.18 8.07 -5.37
CA CYS A 36 8.11 7.44 -6.30
C CYS A 36 8.11 5.91 -6.16
N LEU A 37 8.07 5.39 -4.94
CA LEU A 37 7.96 3.96 -4.66
C LEU A 37 6.66 3.38 -5.23
N SER A 38 5.53 4.08 -5.04
CA SER A 38 4.23 3.70 -5.61
C SER A 38 4.29 3.61 -7.15
N ALA A 39 4.85 4.64 -7.79
CA ALA A 39 4.97 4.68 -9.25
C ALA A 39 5.92 3.59 -9.78
N ALA A 40 7.02 3.31 -9.08
CA ALA A 40 7.95 2.25 -9.42
C ALA A 40 7.29 0.86 -9.33
N ILE A 41 6.48 0.61 -8.30
CA ILE A 41 5.70 -0.63 -8.13
C ILE A 41 4.68 -0.79 -9.26
N GLU A 42 4.01 0.28 -9.68
CA GLU A 42 3.05 0.24 -10.79
C GLU A 42 3.69 0.10 -12.17
N ALA A 43 4.91 0.60 -12.35
CA ALA A 43 5.65 0.50 -13.59
C ALA A 43 6.36 -0.86 -13.76
N ALA A 44 6.47 -1.65 -12.68
CA ALA A 44 7.15 -2.94 -12.71
C ALA A 44 6.23 -4.02 -13.33
N PRO A 45 6.65 -4.66 -14.45
CA PRO A 45 5.85 -5.71 -15.11
C PRO A 45 5.78 -7.02 -14.31
N ASP A 46 6.79 -7.29 -13.47
CA ASP A 46 6.77 -8.33 -12.43
C ASP A 46 7.37 -7.72 -11.16
N PRO A 47 6.55 -7.11 -10.30
CA PRO A 47 7.04 -6.48 -9.08
C PRO A 47 7.53 -7.61 -8.15
N GLU A 48 8.85 -7.78 -8.05
CA GLU A 48 9.54 -8.87 -7.32
C GLU A 48 8.83 -9.17 -5.99
N ALA A 49 8.02 -10.23 -5.97
CA ALA A 49 7.12 -10.51 -4.85
C ALA A 49 7.88 -10.64 -3.51
N GLU A 50 9.15 -11.03 -3.57
CA GLU A 50 10.11 -11.06 -2.46
C GLU A 50 10.34 -9.68 -1.82
N GLN A 51 10.56 -8.63 -2.63
CA GLN A 51 10.81 -7.28 -2.13
C GLN A 51 9.53 -6.67 -1.54
N LEU A 52 8.38 -6.90 -2.17
CA LEU A 52 7.08 -6.47 -1.65
C LEU A 52 6.71 -7.16 -0.34
N LYS A 53 6.98 -8.47 -0.22
CA LYS A 53 6.82 -9.21 1.03
C LYS A 53 7.66 -8.63 2.17
N LYS A 54 8.89 -8.18 1.89
CA LYS A 54 9.76 -7.51 2.89
C LYS A 54 9.27 -6.10 3.25
N LEU A 55 8.60 -5.43 2.32
CA LEU A 55 8.08 -4.08 2.52
C LEU A 55 6.84 -4.02 3.39
N LEU A 56 5.92 -4.95 3.19
CA LEU A 56 4.61 -4.94 3.85
C LEU A 56 4.69 -4.87 5.39
N PRO A 57 5.55 -5.64 6.10
CA PRO A 57 5.73 -5.50 7.54
C PRO A 57 6.23 -4.12 7.97
N CYS A 58 7.14 -3.52 7.19
CA CYS A 58 7.66 -2.19 7.46
C CYS A 58 6.58 -1.12 7.28
N LEU A 59 5.85 -1.16 6.16
CA LEU A 59 4.76 -0.22 5.88
C LEU A 59 3.67 -0.34 6.95
N ARG A 60 3.31 -1.56 7.37
CA ARG A 60 2.38 -1.82 8.48
C ARG A 60 2.84 -1.10 9.75
N LYS A 61 4.10 -1.26 10.13
CA LYS A 61 4.65 -0.64 11.35
C LYS A 61 4.54 0.90 11.32
N ILE A 62 4.78 1.52 10.16
CA ILE A 62 4.68 2.97 9.99
C ILE A 62 3.23 3.44 10.17
N VAL A 63 2.28 2.78 9.49
CA VAL A 63 0.87 3.22 9.53
C VAL A 63 0.22 3.00 10.90
N THR A 64 0.64 1.98 11.64
CA THR A 64 0.18 1.73 13.02
C THR A 64 0.83 2.65 14.06
N SER A 65 1.90 3.37 13.71
CA SER A 65 2.56 4.30 14.63
C SER A 65 1.79 5.62 14.72
N GLU A 66 1.43 6.05 15.93
CA GLU A 66 0.59 7.25 16.15
C GLU A 66 1.28 8.58 15.78
N GLY A 67 2.61 8.61 15.65
CA GLY A 67 3.38 9.84 15.38
C GLY A 67 3.69 10.14 13.90
N PHE A 68 3.35 9.26 12.97
CA PHE A 68 3.78 9.41 11.57
C PHE A 68 2.83 10.28 10.74
N LYS A 69 3.33 11.42 10.25
CA LYS A 69 2.57 12.34 9.39
C LYS A 69 2.43 11.87 7.93
N VAL A 70 3.14 10.82 7.53
CA VAL A 70 3.10 10.28 6.16
C VAL A 70 2.15 9.10 5.96
N LYS A 71 1.22 8.87 6.91
CA LYS A 71 0.22 7.80 6.86
C LYS A 71 -0.51 7.74 5.51
N ALA A 72 -0.98 8.87 4.99
CA ALA A 72 -1.67 8.94 3.71
C ALA A 72 -0.81 8.41 2.54
N ALA A 73 0.46 8.82 2.47
CA ALA A 73 1.36 8.40 1.40
C ALA A 73 1.69 6.91 1.49
N VAL A 74 1.91 6.40 2.71
CA VAL A 74 2.20 4.97 2.96
C VAL A 74 0.98 4.09 2.68
N VAL A 75 -0.24 4.53 3.04
CA VAL A 75 -1.50 3.85 2.68
C VAL A 75 -1.64 3.78 1.15
N GLY A 76 -1.27 4.85 0.44
CA GLY A 76 -1.21 4.87 -1.02
C GLY A 76 -0.28 3.79 -1.60
N VAL A 77 0.94 3.64 -1.04
CA VAL A 77 1.88 2.58 -1.41
C VAL A 77 1.25 1.20 -1.21
N ILE A 78 0.67 0.94 -0.02
CA ILE A 78 0.00 -0.34 0.32
C ILE A 78 -1.09 -0.67 -0.71
N GLY A 79 -1.89 0.32 -1.11
CA GLY A 79 -2.93 0.11 -2.12
C GLY A 79 -2.40 -0.24 -3.50
N ARG A 80 -1.25 0.33 -3.92
CA ARG A 80 -0.60 -0.06 -5.18
C ARG A 80 -0.10 -1.50 -5.11
N VAL A 81 0.55 -1.88 -4.02
CA VAL A 81 0.98 -3.28 -3.78
C VAL A 81 -0.18 -4.26 -3.90
N GLY A 82 -1.34 -3.91 -3.32
CA GLY A 82 -2.57 -4.69 -3.45
C GLY A 82 -3.03 -4.85 -4.90
N GLY A 83 -2.98 -3.78 -5.69
CA GLY A 83 -3.48 -3.75 -7.07
C GLY A 83 -2.64 -4.52 -8.09
N VAL A 84 -1.31 -4.50 -8.02
CA VAL A 84 -0.42 -5.17 -9.01
C VAL A 84 -0.19 -6.67 -8.76
N GLY A 85 -0.71 -7.23 -7.67
CA GLY A 85 -0.55 -8.66 -7.37
C GLY A 85 -0.81 -9.06 -5.92
N GLY A 86 -0.84 -8.09 -5.00
CA GLY A 86 -1.11 -8.33 -3.58
C GLY A 86 -2.53 -8.83 -3.28
N ALA A 87 -3.51 -8.55 -4.13
CA ALA A 87 -4.89 -9.02 -3.99
C ALA A 87 -5.03 -10.56 -4.03
N LYS A 88 -4.02 -11.28 -4.53
CA LYS A 88 -3.98 -12.76 -4.49
C LYS A 88 -3.47 -13.32 -3.16
N ASN A 89 -2.92 -12.47 -2.28
CA ASN A 89 -2.34 -12.87 -1.02
C ASN A 89 -3.28 -12.55 0.15
N LYS A 90 -4.08 -13.55 0.56
CA LYS A 90 -5.05 -13.42 1.66
C LYS A 90 -4.40 -12.86 2.94
N GLY A 91 -3.21 -13.34 3.30
CA GLY A 91 -2.52 -12.90 4.52
C GLY A 91 -2.12 -11.42 4.51
N VAL A 92 -1.98 -10.80 3.33
CA VAL A 92 -1.78 -9.35 3.22
C VAL A 92 -3.10 -8.62 3.38
N MET A 93 -4.16 -9.11 2.74
CA MET A 93 -5.48 -8.48 2.81
C MET A 93 -6.12 -8.60 4.21
N ASP A 94 -5.81 -9.66 4.96
CA ASP A 94 -6.32 -9.87 6.34
C ASP A 94 -5.92 -8.74 7.31
N TRP A 95 -4.81 -8.03 7.07
CA TRP A 95 -4.45 -6.85 7.88
C TRP A 95 -4.66 -5.52 7.15
N VAL A 96 -4.53 -5.49 5.83
CA VAL A 96 -4.71 -4.26 5.03
C VAL A 96 -6.17 -3.80 5.07
N VAL A 97 -7.13 -4.70 4.89
CA VAL A 97 -8.54 -4.32 4.83
C VAL A 97 -9.02 -3.69 6.15
N PRO A 98 -8.80 -4.31 7.33
CA PRO A 98 -9.15 -3.66 8.60
C PRO A 98 -8.42 -2.33 8.81
N CYS A 99 -7.12 -2.27 8.51
CA CYS A 99 -6.31 -1.07 8.69
C CYS A 99 -6.81 0.10 7.84
N VAL A 100 -7.21 -0.17 6.59
CA VAL A 100 -7.74 0.86 5.68
C VAL A 100 -9.16 1.27 6.07
N LEU A 101 -9.98 0.35 6.57
CA LEU A 101 -11.30 0.68 7.14
C LEU A 101 -11.16 1.62 8.35
N ASP A 102 -10.24 1.36 9.26
CA ASP A 102 -9.96 2.23 10.40
C ASP A 102 -9.53 3.64 9.95
N PHE A 103 -8.74 3.74 8.88
CA PHE A 103 -8.31 5.05 8.33
C PHE A 103 -9.44 5.86 7.71
N LEU A 104 -10.61 5.28 7.40
CA LEU A 104 -11.77 6.06 6.97
C LEU A 104 -12.30 6.96 8.10
N SER A 105 -12.09 6.55 9.35
CA SER A 105 -12.46 7.31 10.54
C SER A 105 -11.38 8.30 10.99
N SER A 106 -10.26 8.42 10.26
CA SER A 106 -9.19 9.39 10.57
C SER A 106 -9.65 10.83 10.39
N ASP A 107 -9.23 11.73 11.28
CA ASP A 107 -9.44 13.18 11.18
C ASP A 107 -8.66 13.82 10.01
N ASP A 108 -7.61 13.15 9.54
CA ASP A 108 -6.81 13.60 8.40
C ASP A 108 -7.48 13.28 7.06
N LEU A 109 -7.85 14.33 6.31
CA LEU A 109 -8.55 14.20 5.03
C LEU A 109 -7.72 13.45 3.98
N ALA A 110 -6.40 13.67 3.96
CA ALA A 110 -5.52 13.00 3.01
C ALA A 110 -5.46 11.48 3.25
N THR A 111 -5.42 11.08 4.52
CA THR A 111 -5.46 9.68 4.96
C THR A 111 -6.78 9.03 4.61
N ARG A 112 -7.92 9.72 4.84
CA ARG A 112 -9.25 9.23 4.46
C ARG A 112 -9.39 9.03 2.95
N LYS A 113 -8.89 9.98 2.15
CA LYS A 113 -8.89 9.87 0.69
C LYS A 113 -8.04 8.68 0.22
N ALA A 114 -6.81 8.58 0.73
CA ALA A 114 -5.92 7.48 0.38
C ALA A 114 -6.56 6.12 0.73
N ALA A 115 -7.21 6.02 1.90
CA ALA A 115 -7.90 4.82 2.31
C ALA A 115 -9.05 4.42 1.35
N ALA A 116 -9.89 5.38 0.96
CA ALA A 116 -10.96 5.15 0.00
C ALA A 116 -10.43 4.68 -1.37
N GLU A 117 -9.31 5.25 -1.85
CA GLU A 117 -8.67 4.83 -3.10
C GLU A 117 -8.10 3.42 -3.04
N VAL A 118 -7.63 2.98 -1.87
CA VAL A 118 -7.21 1.59 -1.65
C VAL A 118 -8.41 0.66 -1.71
N LEU A 119 -9.49 0.96 -0.97
CA LEU A 119 -10.70 0.13 -0.96
C LEU A 119 -11.34 0.00 -2.34
N ALA A 120 -11.31 1.05 -3.16
CA ALA A 120 -11.80 1.01 -4.54
C ALA A 120 -11.05 -0.01 -5.43
N LYS A 121 -9.83 -0.39 -5.05
CA LYS A 121 -8.99 -1.37 -5.77
C LYS A 121 -9.02 -2.76 -5.12
N VAL A 122 -9.48 -2.87 -3.87
CA VAL A 122 -9.62 -4.15 -3.18
C VAL A 122 -10.86 -4.87 -3.73
N PRO A 123 -10.77 -6.16 -4.08
CA PRO A 123 -11.95 -6.92 -4.49
C PRO A 123 -13.02 -6.90 -3.40
N PRO A 124 -14.30 -6.68 -3.74
CA PRO A 124 -15.36 -6.54 -2.75
C PRO A 124 -15.47 -7.76 -1.85
N ALA A 125 -15.15 -8.96 -2.34
CA ALA A 125 -15.12 -10.19 -1.54
C ALA A 125 -14.28 -10.08 -0.26
N PHE A 126 -13.13 -9.40 -0.29
CA PHE A 126 -12.29 -9.22 0.90
C PHE A 126 -12.89 -8.22 1.90
N VAL A 127 -13.58 -7.20 1.40
CA VAL A 127 -14.28 -6.21 2.25
C VAL A 127 -15.50 -6.84 2.90
N PHE A 128 -16.24 -7.66 2.15
CA PHE A 128 -17.38 -8.43 2.65
C PHE A 128 -16.96 -9.46 3.71
N GLU A 129 -15.84 -10.17 3.52
CA GLU A 129 -15.34 -11.13 4.52
C GLU A 129 -15.11 -10.45 5.88
N GLN A 130 -14.52 -9.25 5.89
CA GLN A 130 -14.20 -8.51 7.11
C GLN A 130 -15.43 -7.87 7.77
N LEU A 131 -16.35 -7.29 7.00
CA LEU A 131 -17.55 -6.63 7.55
C LEU A 131 -18.62 -7.62 8.04
N PHE A 132 -18.76 -8.76 7.36
CA PHE A 132 -19.81 -9.73 7.64
C PHE A 132 -19.31 -10.98 8.36
N GLY A 133 -18.00 -11.08 8.63
CA GLY A 133 -17.41 -12.18 9.39
C GLY A 133 -17.63 -13.56 8.76
N LEU A 134 -17.84 -13.63 7.44
CA LEU A 134 -18.12 -14.87 6.70
C LEU A 134 -16.85 -15.71 6.48
N GLY A 135 -16.07 -15.89 7.54
CA GLY A 135 -15.10 -16.96 7.64
C GLY A 135 -15.81 -18.28 8.00
N GLY A 136 -16.44 -18.93 7.01
CA GLY A 136 -16.74 -20.37 7.11
C GLY A 136 -18.16 -20.88 6.84
N ALA A 137 -19.14 -20.06 6.50
CA ALA A 137 -20.55 -20.52 6.48
C ALA A 137 -21.26 -20.61 5.11
N LEU A 138 -20.58 -20.40 3.97
CA LEU A 138 -21.21 -20.52 2.63
C LEU A 138 -20.61 -21.60 1.71
N CYS A 139 -19.82 -22.52 2.27
CA CYS A 139 -19.58 -23.82 1.64
C CYS A 139 -20.54 -24.87 2.24
N CYS A 140 -21.84 -24.70 2.04
CA CYS A 140 -22.86 -25.74 2.21
C CYS A 140 -23.95 -25.48 1.16
#